data_AF-A0A956EHD1-F1
#
_entry.id   AF-A0A956EHD1-F1
#
_cell.length_a   1.000
_cell.length_b   1.000
_cell.length_c   1.000
_cell.angle_alpha   90.00
_cell.angle_beta   90.00
_cell.angle_gamma   90.00
#
_symmetry.space_group_name_H-M   'P 1'
#
loop_
_entity.id
_entity.type
_entity.pdbx_description
1 polymer ?
#
loop_
_entity_poly.entity_id
_entity_poly.type
_entity_poly.pdbx_seq_one_letter_code
_entity_poly.pdbx_strand_id
1 'polypeptide(L)' 'LYPDQRAETVLRTGLGVCAGYSNLIKAIGDVTGDEIVVVTGDSRGIGGEISGGGHAWNAAKIDGAWHLVDSTWDANHR' A
#
# COMPACT_ATOMS: atom_id res chain seq x y z
N LEU A 1 19.01 -0.16 -0.30
CA LEU A 1 18.49 0.28 -1.61
C LEU A 1 17.25 -0.56 -1.86
N TYR A 2 16.07 0.05 -2.01
CA TYR A 2 14.87 -0.71 -2.35
C TYR A 2 14.84 -0.98 -3.85
N PRO A 3 14.25 -2.10 -4.31
CA PRO A 3 13.98 -2.30 -5.72
C PRO A 3 13.05 -1.20 -6.25
N ASP A 4 12.88 -1.12 -7.56
CA ASP A 4 11.97 -0.15 -8.17
C ASP A 4 10.51 -0.38 -7.73
N GLN A 5 9.86 0.68 -7.25
CA GLN A 5 8.53 0.66 -6.62
C GLN A 5 7.38 0.93 -7.62
N ARG A 6 7.65 0.91 -8.93
CA ARG A 6 6.61 0.92 -9.96
C ARG A 6 5.79 -0.37 -9.89
N ALA A 7 4.46 -0.25 -10.07
CA ALA A 7 3.51 -1.36 -10.02
C ALA A 7 3.94 -2.55 -10.90
N GLU A 8 4.40 -2.29 -12.13
CA GLU A 8 4.85 -3.35 -13.05
C GLU A 8 6.07 -4.13 -12.52
N THR A 9 7.02 -3.46 -11.88
CA THR A 9 8.19 -4.12 -11.29
C THR A 9 7.79 -4.96 -10.09
N VAL A 10 6.93 -4.44 -9.22
CA VAL A 10 6.41 -5.16 -8.04
C VAL A 10 5.60 -6.38 -8.48
N LEU A 11 4.75 -6.25 -9.51
CA LEU A 11 3.99 -7.36 -10.08
C LEU A 11 4.89 -8.48 -10.62
N ARG A 12 5.93 -8.11 -11.37
CA ARG A 12 6.85 -9.09 -11.99
C ARG A 12 7.76 -9.79 -10.98
N THR A 13 8.19 -9.07 -9.94
CA THR A 13 9.24 -9.56 -9.03
C THR A 13 8.69 -10.06 -7.71
N GLY A 14 7.49 -9.64 -7.32
CA GLY A 14 6.98 -9.81 -5.95
C GLY A 14 7.75 -9.02 -4.90
N LEU A 15 8.63 -8.08 -5.30
CA LEU A 15 9.50 -7.32 -4.39
C LEU A 15 9.08 -5.86 -4.35
N GLY A 16 8.80 -5.36 -3.14
CA GLY A 16 8.40 -3.99 -2.89
C GLY A 16 8.40 -3.65 -1.40
N VAL A 17 8.28 -2.37 -1.09
CA VAL A 17 7.94 -1.86 0.25
C VAL A 17 6.56 -1.20 0.21
N CYS A 18 6.19 -0.49 1.29
CA CYS A 18 4.91 0.20 1.43
C CYS A 18 4.41 0.90 0.15
N ALA A 19 5.28 1.71 -0.46
CA ALA A 19 4.97 2.41 -1.70
C ALA A 19 4.71 1.47 -2.89
N GLY A 20 5.51 0.42 -3.06
CA GLY A 20 5.40 -0.50 -4.19
C GLY A 20 4.10 -1.30 -4.18
N TYR A 21 3.74 -1.87 -3.03
CA TYR A 21 2.47 -2.58 -2.90
C TYR A 21 1.27 -1.63 -3.07
N SER A 22 1.35 -0.43 -2.47
CA SER A 22 0.28 0.57 -2.61
C SER A 22 0.06 0.99 -4.05
N ASN A 23 1.15 1.17 -4.81
CA ASN A 23 1.11 1.49 -6.24
C ASN A 23 0.52 0.33 -7.06
N LEU A 24 0.87 -0.92 -6.72
CA LEU A 24 0.34 -2.09 -7.42
C LEU A 24 -1.16 -2.23 -7.23
N ILE A 25 -1.67 -2.10 -6.01
CA ILE A 25 -3.12 -2.18 -5.74
C ILE A 25 -3.87 -1.03 -6.43
N LYS A 26 -3.31 0.18 -6.42
CA LYS A 26 -3.88 1.30 -7.16
C LYS A 26 -3.97 1.00 -8.66
N ALA A 27 -2.91 0.45 -9.25
CA ALA A 27 -2.90 0.08 -10.66
C ALA A 27 -3.92 -1.01 -11.00
N ILE A 28 -4.17 -1.95 -10.07
CA ILE A 28 -5.24 -2.94 -10.21
C ILE A 28 -6.60 -2.23 -10.23
N GLY A 29 -6.86 -1.32 -9.27
CA GLY A 29 -8.10 -0.53 -9.23
C GLY A 29 -8.36 0.26 -10.51
N ASP A 30 -7.31 0.85 -11.10
CA ASP A 30 -7.41 1.56 -12.38
C ASP A 30 -7.86 0.66 -13.54
N VAL A 31 -7.48 -0.62 -13.52
CA VAL A 31 -7.85 -1.60 -14.55
C VAL A 31 -9.24 -2.18 -14.30
N THR A 32 -9.60 -2.42 -13.03
CA THR A 32 -10.90 -3.01 -12.66
C THR A 32 -12.04 -1.98 -12.58
N GLY A 33 -11.71 -0.69 -12.53
CA GLY A 33 -12.67 0.39 -12.33
C GLY A 33 -13.01 0.63 -10.85
N ASP A 34 -12.29 -0.01 -9.92
CA ASP A 34 -12.48 0.18 -8.49
C ASP A 34 -11.87 1.52 -8.04
N GLU A 35 -12.63 2.28 -7.24
CA GLU A 35 -12.17 3.53 -6.64
C GLU A 35 -11.17 3.23 -5.51
N ILE A 36 -9.90 3.14 -5.87
CA ILE A 36 -8.78 2.94 -4.96
C ILE A 36 -7.83 4.13 -5.06
N VAL A 37 -7.27 4.59 -3.95
CA VAL A 37 -6.24 5.65 -3.90
C VAL A 37 -5.06 5.23 -3.03
N VAL A 38 -3.89 5.83 -3.28
CA VAL A 38 -2.72 5.71 -2.39
C VAL A 38 -2.80 6.80 -1.33
N VAL A 39 -2.58 6.41 -0.09
CA VAL A 39 -2.53 7.30 1.08
C VAL A 39 -1.17 7.16 1.71
N THR A 40 -0.56 8.29 2.09
CA THR A 40 0.72 8.33 2.82
C THR A 40 0.55 9.01 4.16
N GLY A 41 1.32 8.57 5.16
CA GLY A 41 1.31 9.17 6.49
C GLY A 41 2.34 8.51 7.40
N ASP A 42 2.21 8.72 8.70
CA ASP A 42 3.11 8.10 9.67
C ASP A 42 2.52 6.80 10.21
N SER A 43 3.35 5.75 10.26
CA SER A 43 2.98 4.49 10.92
C SER A 43 2.94 4.66 12.44
N ARG A 44 2.20 3.76 13.10
CA ARG A 44 2.18 3.65 14.56
C ARG A 44 3.04 2.47 15.00
N GLY A 45 3.75 2.64 16.11
CA GLY A 45 4.47 1.57 16.78
C GLY A 45 3.53 0.61 17.52
N ILE A 46 4.10 -0.44 18.09
CA ILE A 46 3.36 -1.51 18.79
C ILE A 46 2.58 -0.96 20.02
N GLY A 47 2.96 0.19 20.58
CA GLY A 47 2.23 0.86 21.66
C GLY A 47 1.19 1.89 21.20
N GLY A 48 0.99 2.06 19.89
CA GLY A 48 0.07 3.03 19.31
C GLY A 48 0.63 4.45 19.18
N GLU A 49 1.84 4.70 19.66
CA GLU A 49 2.57 5.94 19.40
C GLU A 49 2.84 6.12 17.91
N ILE A 50 2.78 7.36 17.42
CA ILE A 50 3.24 7.69 16.07
C ILE A 50 4.74 7.46 16.04
N SER A 51 5.20 6.49 15.26
CA SER A 51 6.61 6.10 15.19
C SER A 51 7.44 7.07 14.35
N GLY A 52 6.78 7.93 13.56
CA GLY A 52 7.42 8.81 12.56
C GLY A 52 8.04 8.04 11.39
N GLY A 53 7.85 6.71 11.33
CA GLY A 53 8.20 5.90 10.18
C GLY A 53 7.18 6.13 9.08
N GLY A 54 7.52 6.96 8.10
CA GLY A 54 6.66 7.23 6.95
C GLY A 54 6.19 5.93 6.28
N HIS A 55 4.91 5.89 5.92
CA HIS A 55 4.22 4.71 5.44
C HIS A 55 3.24 5.05 4.31
N ALA A 56 2.93 4.04 3.50
CA ALA A 56 2.00 4.14 2.39
C ALA A 56 1.06 2.92 2.39
N TRP A 57 -0.22 3.18 2.21
CA TRP A 57 -1.29 2.17 2.12
C TRP A 57 -2.33 2.62 1.09
N ASN A 58 -3.40 1.84 0.92
CA ASN A 58 -4.51 2.18 0.06
C ASN A 58 -5.76 2.57 0.86
N ALA A 59 -6.59 3.42 0.26
CA ALA A 59 -8.00 3.51 0.63
C ALA A 59 -8.84 3.04 -0.55
N ALA A 60 -9.74 2.09 -0.31
CA ALA A 60 -10.68 1.58 -1.31
C ALA A 60 -12.10 2.00 -0.92
N LYS A 61 -12.89 2.42 -1.90
CA LYS A 61 -14.29 2.75 -1.68
C LYS A 61 -15.16 1.54 -1.97
N ILE A 62 -15.79 1.01 -0.94
CA ILE A 62 -16.62 -0.19 -0.99
C ILE A 62 -17.99 0.20 -0.44
N ASP A 63 -19.05 -0.09 -1.19
CA ASP A 63 -20.44 0.26 -0.83
C ASP A 63 -20.63 1.73 -0.42
N GLY A 64 -19.90 2.63 -1.08
CA GLY A 64 -19.95 4.07 -0.82
C GLY A 64 -19.15 4.57 0.39
N ALA A 65 -18.49 3.68 1.13
CA ALA A 65 -17.65 4.00 2.28
C ALA A 65 -16.16 3.78 1.96
N TRP A 66 -15.29 4.60 2.55
CA TRP A 66 -13.84 4.44 2.41
C TRP A 66 -13.30 3.49 3.48
N HIS A 67 -12.53 2.51 3.04
CA HIS A 67 -11.86 1.53 3.89
C HIS A 67 -10.36 1.61 3.67
N LEU A 68 -9.59 1.62 4.76
CA LEU A 68 -8.14 1.53 4.69
C LEU A 68 -7.73 0.08 4.45
N VAL A 69 -6.81 -0.11 3.52
CA VAL A 69 -6.23 -1.41 3.15
C VAL A 69 -4.71 -1.26 3.19
N ASP A 70 -4.07 -1.97 4.11
CA ASP A 70 -2.62 -2.02 4.22
C ASP A 70 -2.11 -3.42 3.84
N SER A 71 -1.74 -3.58 2.57
CA SER A 71 -1.23 -4.83 2.02
C SER A 71 0.24 -5.11 2.35
N THR A 72 0.88 -4.21 3.10
CA THR A 72 2.33 -4.22 3.27
C THR A 72 2.74 -4.80 4.61
N TRP A 73 1.92 -4.59 5.64
CA TRP A 73 2.07 -5.28 6.94
C TRP A 73 1.62 -6.74 6.86
N ASP A 74 0.76 -7.09 5.90
CA ASP A 74 0.38 -8.47 5.58
C ASP A 74 1.38 -9.18 4.65
N ALA A 75 2.41 -8.48 4.15
CA ALA A 75 3.40 -9.07 3.23
C ALA A 75 4.47 -9.93 3.92
N ASN A 76 4.35 -10.17 5.24
CA ASN A 76 5.20 -11.02 6.09
C ASN A 76 6.66 -11.08 5.61
N HIS A 77 7.50 -10.17 6.11
CA HIS A 77 8.95 -10.16 5.89
C HIS A 77 9.54 -11.58 5.96
N ARG A 78 9.92 -12.14 4.80
CA ARG A 78 10.93 -13.19 4.74
C ARG A 78 12.29 -12.58 4.49
#